data_AF-A0A7J9EUT5-F1
#
_entry.id   AF-A0A7J9EUT5-F1
#
_cell.length_a   1.000
_cell.length_b   1.000
_cell.length_c   1.000
_cell.angle_alpha   90.00
_cell.angle_beta   90.00
_cell.angle_gamma   90.00
#
_symmetry.space_group_name_H-M   'P 1'
#
loop_
_entity.id
_entity.type
_entity.pdbx_description
1 polymer ?
#
loop_
_entity_poly.entity_id
_entity_poly.type
_entity_poly.pdbx_seq_one_letter_code
_entity_poly.pdbx_strand_id
1 'polypeptide(L)' 'MEMTVVLKILGQSVGYNALHNRISSLWKLSKPFQLMDIENGYYLAKFQCFDGYEKVFM' A
#
# COMPACT_ATOMS: atom_id res chain seq x y z
N MET A 1 -0.62 -3.65 17.58
CA MET A 1 -1.52 -3.35 16.45
C MET A 1 -0.75 -3.55 15.16
N GLU A 2 -1.20 -4.43 14.29
CA GLU A 2 -0.59 -4.55 12.96
C GLU A 2 -1.16 -3.45 12.07
N MET A 3 -0.33 -2.44 11.77
CA MET A 3 -0.65 -1.33 10.87
C MET A 3 -0.53 -1.81 9.42
N THR A 4 -1.38 -2.74 9.02
CA THR A 4 -1.36 -3.37 7.70
C THR A 4 -2.73 -3.30 7.06
N VAL A 5 -2.79 -2.90 5.80
CA VAL A 5 -4.04 -2.90 5.00
C VAL A 5 -3.91 -3.84 3.81
N VAL A 6 -5.03 -4.46 3.44
CA VAL A 6 -5.14 -5.27 2.22
C VAL A 6 -5.57 -4.37 1.07
N LEU A 7 -4.82 -4.40 -0.02
CA LEU A 7 -5.11 -3.71 -1.27
C LEU A 7 -5.51 -4.73 -2.31
N LYS A 8 -6.57 -4.44 -3.06
CA LYS A 8 -6.99 -5.21 -4.23
C LYS A 8 -6.90 -4.32 -5.47
N ILE A 9 -6.13 -4.75 -6.46
CA ILE A 9 -6.05 -4.03 -7.73
C ILE A 9 -7.25 -4.42 -8.60
N LEU A 10 -7.95 -3.40 -9.08
CA LEU A 10 -9.07 -3.56 -9.99
C LEU A 10 -8.64 -3.09 -11.38
N GLY A 11 -9.01 -3.87 -12.41
CA GLY A 11 -8.65 -3.57 -13.80
C GLY A 11 -7.36 -4.22 -14.27
N GLN A 12 -6.59 -3.53 -15.11
CA GLN A 12 -5.38 -4.07 -15.73
C GLN A 12 -4.26 -4.25 -14.70
N SER A 13 -3.51 -5.35 -14.82
CA SER A 13 -2.33 -5.59 -13.99
C SER A 13 -1.27 -4.51 -14.22
N VAL A 14 -0.63 -4.09 -13.13
CA VAL A 14 0.46 -3.11 -13.14
C VAL A 14 1.67 -3.77 -12.50
N GLY A 15 2.86 -3.59 -13.08
CA GLY A 15 4.09 -4.11 -12.49
C GLY A 15 4.36 -3.54 -11.09
N TYR A 16 5.00 -4.33 -10.23
CA TYR A 16 5.21 -4.00 -8.81
C TYR A 16 5.79 -2.60 -8.57
N ASN A 17 6.88 -2.23 -9.24
CA ASN A 17 7.49 -0.90 -9.07
C ASN A 17 6.54 0.24 -9.48
N ALA A 18 5.80 0.07 -10.57
CA ALA A 18 4.85 1.07 -11.03
C ALA A 18 3.68 1.21 -10.05
N LEU A 19 3.19 0.09 -9.50
CA LEU A 19 2.17 0.08 -8.46
C LEU A 19 2.66 0.76 -7.18
N HIS A 20 3.84 0.37 -6.68
CA HIS A 20 4.45 0.94 -5.49
C HIS A 20 4.64 2.45 -5.61
N ASN A 21 5.16 2.92 -6.75
CA ASN A 21 5.35 4.35 -7.01
C ASN A 21 4.02 5.11 -7.08
N ARG A 22 2.98 4.52 -7.69
CA ARG A 22 1.65 5.12 -7.77
C ARG A 22 0.98 5.22 -6.41
N ILE A 23 1.06 4.18 -5.58
CA ILE A 23 0.53 4.21 -4.21
C ILE A 23 1.29 5.24 -3.37
N SER A 24 2.62 5.26 -3.48
CA SER A 24 3.48 6.22 -2.77
C SER A 24 3.13 7.67 -3.12
N SER A 25 2.88 7.97 -4.40
CA SER A 25 2.51 9.31 -4.84
C SER A 25 1.07 9.70 -4.49
N LEU A 26 0.15 8.73 -4.41
CA LEU A 26 -1.24 8.94 -3.99
C LEU A 26 -1.33 9.25 -2.50
N TRP A 27 -0.72 8.42 -1.65
CA TRP A 27 -0.85 8.55 -0.20
C TRP A 27 0.02 9.65 0.40
N LYS A 28 1.13 10.01 -0.27
CA LYS A 28 2.06 11.07 0.19
C LYS A 28 2.38 10.92 1.68
N LEU A 29 2.85 9.74 2.05
CA LEU A 29 3.16 9.40 3.43
C LEU A 29 4.47 10.05 3.85
N SER A 30 4.58 10.43 5.12
CA SER A 30 5.80 10.98 5.71
C SER A 30 6.88 9.92 5.92
N LYS A 31 6.47 8.66 6.09
CA LYS A 31 7.35 7.49 6.23
C LYS A 31 7.06 6.47 5.14
N PRO A 32 8.08 5.70 4.70
CA PRO A 32 7.87 4.63 3.75
C PRO A 32 6.99 3.52 4.35
N PHE A 33 6.37 2.75 3.47
CA PHE A 33 5.60 1.56 3.80
C PHE A 33 6.20 0.37 3.03
N GLN A 34 5.93 -0.84 3.50
CA GLN A 34 6.29 -2.06 2.77
C GLN A 34 5.08 -2.54 1.98
N LEU A 35 5.26 -2.82 0.70
CA LEU A 35 4.25 -3.44 -0.15
C LEU A 35 4.66 -4.91 -0.39
N MET A 36 3.77 -5.85 -0.08
CA MET A 36 4.01 -7.27 -0.27
C MET A 36 2.96 -7.84 -1.23
N ASP A 37 3.40 -8.55 -2.26
CA ASP A 37 2.51 -9.26 -3.18
C ASP A 37 2.05 -10.56 -2.51
N ILE A 38 0.74 -10.78 -2.45
CA ILE A 38 0.12 -12.00 -1.91
C ILE A 38 -0.69 -12.74 -2.98
N GLU A 39 -0.34 -12.53 -4.25
CA GLU A 39 -0.92 -13.11 -5.46
C GLU A 39 -2.36 -12.66 -5.77
N ASN A 40 -2.85 -13.05 -6.96
CA ASN A 40 -4.21 -12.76 -7.45
C ASN A 40 -4.60 -11.27 -7.46
N GLY A 41 -3.60 -10.39 -7.62
CA GLY A 41 -3.80 -8.94 -7.62
C GLY A 41 -4.08 -8.35 -6.23
N TYR A 42 -3.79 -9.09 -5.16
CA TYR A 42 -3.84 -8.62 -3.79
C TYR A 42 -2.45 -8.26 -3.28
N TYR A 43 -2.39 -7.21 -2.47
CA TYR A 43 -1.17 -6.73 -1.85
C TYR A 43 -1.41 -6.38 -0.39
N LEU A 44 -0.39 -6.53 0.44
CA LEU A 44 -0.37 -6.01 1.79
C LEU A 44 0.47 -4.74 1.83
N ALA A 45 -0.08 -3.66 2.37
CA ALA A 45 0.67 -2.45 2.68
C ALA A 45 0.85 -2.34 4.19
N LYS A 46 2.10 -2.49 4.65
CA LYS A 46 2.48 -2.38 6.06
C LYS A 46 3.13 -1.03 6.34
N PHE A 47 2.50 -0.24 7.21
CA PHE A 47 2.96 1.11 7.56
C PHE A 47 3.96 1.08 8.71
N GLN A 48 4.89 2.03 8.69
CA GLN A 48 5.89 2.21 9.76
C GLN A 48 5.40 3.13 10.89
N CYS A 49 4.36 3.92 10.67
CA CYS A 49 3.78 4.81 11.67
C CYS A 49 2.25 4.77 11.64
N PHE A 50 1.67 5.02 12.81
CA PHE A 50 0.23 5.07 13.00
C PHE A 50 -0.41 6.19 12.18
N ASP A 51 0.21 7.37 12.12
CA ASP A 51 -0.30 8.50 11.31
C ASP A 51 -0.49 8.14 9.84
N GLY A 52 0.42 7.34 9.28
CA GLY A 52 0.33 6.88 7.90
C GLY A 52 -0.78 5.85 7.69
N TYR A 53 -0.99 4.99 8.69
CA TYR A 53 -2.07 4.02 8.71
C TYR A 53 -3.43 4.71 8.83
N GLU A 54 -3.60 5.61 9.81
CA GLU A 54 -4.82 6.39 10.03
C GLU A 54 -5.21 7.17 8.79
N LYS A 55 -4.26 7.88 8.15
CA LYS A 55 -4.53 8.67 6.94
C LYS A 55 -5.07 7.85 5.76
N VAL A 56 -4.71 6.56 5.69
CA VAL A 56 -5.13 5.68 4.58
C VAL A 56 -6.40 4.91 4.93
N PHE A 57 -6.58 4.58 6.20
CA PHE A 57 -7.67 3.74 6.68
C PHE A 57 -8.92 4.55 7.08
N MET A 58 -8.75 5.76 7.61
CA MET A 58 -9.82 6.71 7.94
C MET A 58 -9.90 7.84 6.93
#